data_AF-N2BGR9-F1
#
_entry.id   AF-N2BGR9-F1
#
_cell.length_a   1.000
_cell.length_b   1.000
_cell.length_c   1.000
_cell.angle_alpha   90.00
_cell.angle_beta   90.00
_cell.angle_gamma   90.00
#
_symmetry.space_group_name_H-M   'P 1'
#
loop_
_entity.id
_entity.type
_entity.pdbx_description
1 polymer ?
#
loop_
_entity_poly.entity_id
_entity_poly.type
_entity_poly.pdbx_seq_one_letter_code
_entity_poly.pdbx_strand_id
1 'polypeptide(L)' 'MNPELTKAVYDERRRIYHILTAVREAALAESNISSSFMQYISDIQQEAEWNYMLVSHDMHENGNGSHLDGMNKTGKGDLI' A
#
# COMPACT_ATOMS: atom_id res chain seq x y z
N MET A 1 -0.06 13.13 11.46
CA MET A 1 -1.42 12.53 11.38
C MET A 1 -1.55 11.51 12.51
N ASN A 2 -2.74 11.26 13.08
CA ASN A 2 -2.89 10.23 14.11
C ASN A 2 -2.47 8.86 13.52
N PRO A 3 -1.50 8.13 14.11
CA PRO A 3 -1.02 6.85 13.57
C PRO A 3 -2.13 5.80 13.35
N GLU A 4 -3.13 5.75 14.23
CA GLU A 4 -4.27 4.84 14.11
C GLU A 4 -5.14 5.21 12.90
N LEU A 5 -5.33 6.52 12.68
CA LEU A 5 -6.05 7.03 11.52
C LEU A 5 -5.27 6.76 10.23
N THR A 6 -3.95 6.99 10.20
CA THR A 6 -3.10 6.70 9.05
C THR A 6 -3.13 5.20 8.71
N LYS A 7 -3.07 4.33 9.72
CA LYS A 7 -3.20 2.89 9.53
C LYS A 7 -4.57 2.48 8.98
N ALA A 8 -5.66 3.02 9.53
CA ALA A 8 -7.00 2.73 9.05
C ALA A 8 -7.19 3.17 7.58
N VAL A 9 -6.69 4.34 7.20
CA VAL A 9 -6.72 4.83 5.82
C VAL A 9 -5.87 3.95 4.91
N TYR A 10 -4.69 3.52 5.36
CA TYR A 10 -3.83 2.59 4.62
C TYR A 10 -4.53 1.25 4.35
N ASP A 11 -5.09 0.64 5.39
CA ASP A 11 -5.75 -0.67 5.28
C ASP A 11 -6.92 -0.62 4.29
N GLU A 12 -7.72 0.46 4.32
CA GLU A 12 -8.86 0.63 3.41
C GLU A 12 -8.41 0.90 1.96
N ARG A 13 -7.44 1.80 1.75
CA ARG A 13 -6.93 2.08 0.40
C ARG A 13 -6.25 0.86 -0.23
N ARG A 14 -5.50 0.09 0.56
CA ARG A 14 -4.92 -1.19 0.14
C ARG A 14 -6.01 -2.18 -0.30
N ARG A 15 -7.10 -2.28 0.47
CA ARG A 15 -8.22 -3.17 0.14
C ARG A 15 -8.90 -2.76 -1.16
N ILE A 16 -9.20 -1.48 -1.34
CA ILE A 16 -9.83 -0.95 -2.56
C ILE A 16 -8.96 -1.22 -3.79
N TYR A 17 -7.65 -0.92 -3.70
CA TYR A 17 -6.69 -1.22 -4.77
C TYR A 17 -6.77 -2.69 -5.22
N HIS A 18 -6.67 -3.63 -4.28
CA HIS A 18 -6.71 -5.06 -4.62
C HIS A 18 -8.06 -5.52 -5.19
N ILE A 19 -9.18 -4.98 -4.72
CA ILE A 19 -10.50 -5.27 -5.30
C ILE A 19 -10.56 -4.81 -6.75
N LEU A 20 -10.14 -3.59 -7.05
CA LEU A 20 -10.17 -3.04 -8.40
C LEU A 20 -9.21 -3.76 -9.34
N THR A 21 -8.04 -4.16 -8.86
CA THR A 21 -7.13 -5.04 -9.61
C THR A 21 -7.79 -6.36 -9.97
N ALA A 22 -8.44 -7.03 -9.01
CA ALA A 22 -9.12 -8.30 -9.27
C ALA A 22 -10.28 -8.15 -10.27
N VAL A 23 -11.06 -7.05 -10.17
CA VAL A 23 -12.14 -6.77 -11.13
C VAL A 23 -11.58 -6.51 -12.53
N ARG A 24 -10.47 -5.76 -12.65
CA ARG A 24 -9.79 -5.54 -13.92
C ARG A 24 -9.27 -6.83 -14.54
N GLU A 25 -8.66 -7.70 -13.74
CA GLU A 25 -8.16 -9.01 -14.18
C GLU A 25 -9.30 -9.92 -14.64
N ALA A 26 -10.41 -9.96 -13.90
CA ALA A 26 -11.61 -10.68 -14.32
C ALA A 26 -12.15 -10.14 -15.65
N ALA A 27 -12.23 -8.82 -15.80
CA ALA A 27 -12.69 -8.20 -17.05
C ALA A 27 -11.76 -8.50 -18.24
N LEU A 28 -10.45 -8.59 -18.04
CA LEU A 28 -9.49 -8.98 -19.09
C LEU A 28 -9.67 -10.43 -19.55
N ALA A 29 -10.18 -11.31 -18.69
CA ALA A 29 -10.43 -12.71 -19.02
C ALA A 29 -11.75 -12.91 -19.80
N GLU A 30 -12.63 -11.91 -19.84
CA GLU A 30 -13.95 -12.00 -20.45
C GLU A 30 -13.94 -11.48 -21.90
N SER A 31 -14.42 -12.31 -22.83
CA SER A 31 -14.31 -12.04 -24.28
C SER A 31 -15.26 -10.96 -24.83
N ASN A 32 -16.31 -10.62 -24.08
CA ASN A 32 -17.39 -9.72 -24.51
C ASN A 32 -17.50 -8.44 -23.67
N ILE A 33 -16.43 -8.05 -22.97
CA ILE A 33 -16.40 -6.79 -22.22
C ILE A 33 -16.29 -5.61 -23.19
N SER A 34 -17.06 -4.55 -22.94
CA SER A 34 -16.97 -3.33 -23.75
C SER A 34 -15.65 -2.60 -23.50
N SER A 35 -15.09 -2.00 -24.56
CA SER A 35 -13.90 -1.16 -24.45
C SER A 35 -14.08 0.03 -23.50
N SER A 36 -15.28 0.59 -23.43
CA SER A 36 -15.62 1.67 -22.50
C SER A 36 -15.54 1.23 -21.04
N PHE A 37 -16.01 0.01 -20.73
CA PHE A 37 -15.89 -0.54 -19.38
C PHE A 37 -14.43 -0.87 -19.05
N MET A 38 -13.67 -1.44 -19.99
CA MET A 38 -12.23 -1.70 -19.82
C MET A 38 -11.44 -0.43 -19.53
N GLN A 39 -11.75 0.67 -20.20
CA GLN A 39 -11.12 1.96 -19.94
C GLN A 39 -11.50 2.46 -18.55
N TYR A 40 -12.79 2.45 -18.22
CA TYR A 40 -13.29 2.88 -16.91
C TYR A 40 -12.63 2.12 -15.75
N ILE A 41 -12.58 0.78 -15.81
CA ILE A 41 -11.96 -0.02 -14.73
C ILE A 41 -10.45 0.20 -14.64
N SER A 42 -9.78 0.48 -15.77
CA SER A 42 -8.35 0.78 -15.79
C SER A 42 -8.06 2.13 -15.14
N ASP A 43 -8.85 3.16 -15.46
CA ASP A 43 -8.69 4.51 -14.91
C ASP A 43 -8.88 4.51 -13.38
N ILE A 44 -9.94 3.87 -12.88
CA ILE A 44 -10.20 3.82 -11.43
C ILE A 44 -9.19 2.93 -10.69
N GLN A 45 -8.67 1.87 -11.31
CA GLN A 45 -7.62 1.05 -10.69
C GLN A 45 -6.31 1.85 -10.56
N GLN A 46 -5.95 2.62 -11.58
CA GLN A 46 -4.77 3.49 -11.56
C GLN A 46 -4.90 4.59 -10.48
N GLU A 47 -6.07 5.21 -10.37
CA GLU A 47 -6.33 6.20 -9.32
C GLU A 47 -6.22 5.57 -7.91
N ALA A 48 -6.77 4.37 -7.72
CA ALA A 48 -6.66 3.64 -6.45
C ALA A 48 -5.21 3.27 -6.10
N GLU A 49 -4.40 2.91 -7.10
CA GLU A 49 -2.97 2.64 -6.94
C GLU A 49 -2.23 3.89 -6.45
N TRP A 50 -2.44 5.05 -7.08
CA TRP A 50 -1.83 6.30 -6.64
C TRP A 50 -2.24 6.66 -5.21
N ASN A 51 -3.52 6.53 -4.88
CA ASN A 51 -4.02 6.80 -3.53
C ASN A 51 -3.43 5.86 -2.48
N TYR A 52 -3.25 4.59 -2.82
CA TYR A 52 -2.59 3.59 -1.98
C TYR A 52 -1.10 3.92 -1.78
N MET A 53 -0.39 4.25 -2.85
CA MET A 53 1.04 4.59 -2.80
C MET A 53 1.32 5.89 -2.02
N LEU A 54 0.44 6.89 -2.11
CA LEU A 54 0.58 8.11 -1.32
C LEU A 54 0.51 7.83 0.19
N VAL A 55 -0.43 7.00 0.63
CA VAL A 55 -0.57 6.71 2.07
C VAL A 55 0.39 5.64 2.57
N SER A 56 0.92 4.79 1.68
CA SER A 56 1.99 3.84 2.03
C SER A 56 3.27 4.59 2.40
N HIS A 57 3.58 5.66 1.68
CA HIS A 57 4.69 6.56 2.01
C HIS A 57 4.51 7.14 3.43
N ASP A 58 3.35 7.71 3.74
CA ASP A 58 3.04 8.23 5.08
C ASP A 58 3.14 7.15 6.18
N MET A 59 2.71 5.92 5.91
CA MET A 59 2.81 4.80 6.86
C MET A 59 4.27 4.39 7.13
N HIS A 60 5.08 4.31 6.09
CA HIS A 60 6.48 3.91 6.21
C HIS A 60 7.34 5.01 6.86
N GLU A 61 7.06 6.29 6.60
CA GLU A 61 7.73 7.40 7.26
C GLU A 61 7.34 7.54 8.74
N ASN A 62 6.06 7.40 9.07
CA ASN A 62 5.59 7.50 10.45
C ASN A 62 5.93 6.24 11.30
N GLY A 63 6.15 5.08 10.67
CA GLY A 63 6.59 3.85 11.34
C GLY A 63 8.08 3.84 11.73
N ASN A 64 8.91 4.60 11.01
CA ASN A 64 10.36 4.65 11.22
C ASN A 64 10.81 5.57 12.37
N GLY A 65 9.89 6.29 13.03
CA GLY A 65 10.19 7.04 14.25
C GLY A 65 10.42 6.16 15.51
N SER A 66 10.17 4.86 15.42
CA SER A 66 10.32 3.90 16.53
C SER A 66 11.49 2.92 16.39
N HIS A 67 12.30 3.04 15.33
CA HIS A 67 13.40 2.12 15.04
C HIS A 67 14.80 2.70 15.24
N LEU A 68 14.94 3.68 16.15
CA LEU A 68 16.25 4.14 16.63
C LEU A 68 16.59 3.67 18.05
N ASP A 69 15.74 2.88 18.71
CA ASP A 69 16.01 2.35 20.07
C ASP A 69 16.77 1.00 20.05
N GLY A 70 17.47 0.70 18.96
CA GLY A 70 18.22 -0.55 18.77
C GLY A 70 19.72 -0.38 18.51
N MET A 71 20.23 0.85 18.32
CA MET A 71 21.67 1.09 18.11
C MET A 71 22.46 1.19 19.43
N ASN A 72 22.07 0.43 20.44
CA ASN A 72 22.88 0.25 21.63
C ASN A 72 22.93 -1.23 21.98
N LYS A 73 24.15 -1.80 21.90
CA LYS A 73 24.61 -3.17 22.24
C LYS A 73 25.03 -4.02 21.04
N THR A 74 26.20 -3.73 20.50
CA THR A 74 27.21 -4.77 20.22
C THR A 74 28.57 -4.12 20.00
N GLY A 75 29.44 -4.25 21.01
CA GLY A 75 30.80 -3.73 20.98
C GLY A 75 31.70 -4.45 21.98
N LYS A 76 31.72 -5.79 21.88
CA LYS A 76 32.76 -6.72 22.37
C LYS A 76 33.04 -6.77 23.89
N GLY A 77 32.51 -7.82 24.52
CA GLY A 77 33.36 -8.62 25.40
C GLY A 77 34.38 -9.38 24.55
N ASP A 78 35.65 -9.40 24.95
CA ASP A 78 36.16 -10.53 25.72
C ASP A 78 37.62 -10.29 26.14
N LEU A 79 37.85 -10.64 27.41
CA LEU A 79 39.15 -10.84 28.01
C LEU A 79 39.95 -11.89 27.22
N ILE A 80 41.14 -11.53 26.73
CA ILE A 80 42.40 -12.29 26.89
C ILE A 80 43.55 -11.29 26.96
#